data_AF-A0A9E5YP72-F1
#
_entry.id   AF-A0A9E5YP72-F1
#
_cell.length_a   1.000
_cell.length_b   1.000
_cell.length_c   1.000
_cell.angle_alpha   90.00
_cell.angle_beta   90.00
_cell.angle_gamma   90.00
#
_symmetry.space_group_name_H-M   'P 1'
#
loop_
_entity.id
_entity.type
_entity.pdbx_description
1 polymer ?
#
loop_
_entity_poly.entity_id
_entity_poly.type
_entity_poly.pdbx_seq_one_letter_code
_entity_poly.pdbx_strand_id
1 'polypeptide(L)'
;MEPNIFSLSPFFSFVPLVFSYAEIHYHFRFLFPRYYRKLPEIISDVPIRVIKLHSSKLPVLIIIKDSHLFPIDLKKIKITVMGKEKKISKDFSFDFHLNQQYFSRILKIDINYFKPNQILDVAVDFTVSKNSKKINFRNDNYAGLSFRNYQCYYSEKPLPYPENWYAGEPHYHSTYTSDQVEFGADIESTKIMAKSIGLSWLFVTDHSYDLDDCENSFLKNDPLLPKWKKMLEDVQKNDSEEFRILPGEEISIGNSKKKNVHLLAINLKEFIEGKGDSAEVWFKNKPQKFLEEIIIRKKQKGESYYSAPRNSYLATRNPQHAPRNPQPDSLFIAAHPNEKISFLQKLTLRRGNWHIDDFLQSGIKFLQIINNSNFQSIEDSIHYWKTLLLDGHKFFIIAGNDAHGNFNVMRQIKIPFIKLFSSVEQVFGKFHTVFNYKTNDPIKGIKSGKIIVSNGPFLNFRLETNGKKYPIGSTIPTNKAKIYYETKSTPEFGEIEKIKLFIGDYSKKVEKLILNFQNGYNLEIPENGYVRMSMITSKMGRAYTNPVWIRQIKQYET
;
A
#
# COMPACT_ATOMS: atom_id res chain seq x y z
N MET A 1 -61.78 2.37 -2.97
CA MET A 1 -61.05 1.22 -3.54
C MET A 1 -59.97 1.77 -4.45
N GLU A 2 -58.88 1.01 -4.52
CA GLU A 2 -57.55 1.32 -5.05
C GLU A 2 -57.43 1.98 -6.44
N PRO A 3 -56.22 2.51 -6.76
CA PRO A 3 -56.01 3.69 -7.57
C PRO A 3 -55.63 3.38 -9.01
N ASN A 4 -55.63 4.41 -9.85
CA ASN A 4 -54.87 4.46 -11.09
C ASN A 4 -54.44 5.90 -11.36
N ILE A 5 -53.19 6.23 -11.05
CA ILE A 5 -52.44 7.27 -11.77
C ILE A 5 -51.02 6.74 -11.97
N PHE A 6 -50.79 6.14 -13.15
CA PHE A 6 -49.46 5.97 -13.71
C PHE A 6 -48.92 7.37 -14.06
N SER A 7 -48.10 7.95 -13.18
CA SER A 7 -47.19 9.02 -13.61
C SER A 7 -45.86 8.39 -14.01
N LEU A 8 -45.66 8.28 -15.31
CA LEU A 8 -44.35 8.07 -15.92
C LEU A 8 -43.42 9.22 -15.52
N SER A 9 -42.44 8.92 -14.68
CA SER A 9 -41.26 9.74 -14.46
C SER A 9 -40.04 8.85 -14.70
N PRO A 10 -39.20 9.12 -15.72
CA PRO A 10 -37.92 8.48 -15.82
C PRO A 10 -37.00 9.22 -14.84
N PHE A 11 -37.04 8.81 -13.56
CA PHE A 11 -35.94 9.10 -12.65
C PHE A 11 -34.72 8.35 -13.19
N PHE A 12 -33.98 8.99 -14.10
CA PHE A 12 -32.56 8.78 -14.26
C PHE A 12 -31.91 9.14 -12.93
N SER A 13 -31.95 8.20 -11.98
CA SER A 13 -31.13 8.25 -10.79
C SER A 13 -29.68 8.15 -11.27
N PHE A 14 -29.04 9.32 -11.39
CA PHE A 14 -27.61 9.44 -11.55
C PHE A 14 -26.94 8.57 -10.49
N VAL A 15 -26.36 7.45 -10.92
CA VAL A 15 -25.65 6.53 -10.03
C VAL A 15 -24.29 7.16 -9.74
N PRO A 16 -23.98 7.53 -8.48
CA PRO A 16 -22.68 8.06 -8.11
C PRO A 16 -21.77 6.87 -7.85
N LEU A 17 -21.28 6.26 -8.92
CA LEU A 17 -20.38 5.11 -8.81
C LEU A 17 -18.95 5.57 -8.52
N VAL A 18 -18.35 4.85 -7.59
CA VAL A 18 -17.04 5.02 -6.99
C VAL A 18 -15.95 4.77 -8.04
N PHE A 19 -14.83 5.48 -7.93
CA PHE A 19 -13.61 5.15 -8.69
C PHE A 19 -12.94 3.99 -7.96
N SER A 20 -12.99 2.82 -8.57
CA SER A 20 -12.59 1.55 -7.98
C SER A 20 -12.09 0.62 -9.09
N TYR A 21 -11.52 -0.54 -8.74
CA TYR A 21 -11.00 -1.53 -9.69
C TYR A 21 -12.05 -1.95 -10.73
N ALA A 22 -11.63 -2.67 -11.77
CA ALA A 22 -12.52 -2.99 -12.88
C ALA A 22 -13.22 -4.35 -12.71
N GLU A 23 -14.21 -4.45 -11.82
CA GLU A 23 -15.18 -5.57 -11.89
C GLU A 23 -16.09 -5.37 -13.13
N ILE A 24 -16.11 -6.34 -14.05
CA ILE A 24 -16.81 -6.18 -15.36
C ILE A 24 -18.16 -6.89 -15.44
N HIS A 25 -18.50 -7.73 -14.46
CA HIS A 25 -19.71 -8.55 -14.47
C HIS A 25 -20.85 -7.97 -13.62
N TYR A 26 -20.59 -6.98 -12.78
CA TYR A 26 -21.59 -6.28 -12.00
C TYR A 26 -22.49 -5.46 -12.93
N HIS A 27 -23.80 -5.68 -12.82
CA HIS A 27 -24.79 -4.99 -13.63
C HIS A 27 -26.14 -4.87 -12.91
N PHE A 28 -26.93 -3.85 -13.25
CA PHE A 28 -28.26 -3.65 -12.67
C PHE A 28 -29.34 -4.28 -13.55
N ARG A 29 -29.84 -5.47 -13.22
CA ARG A 29 -30.97 -6.18 -13.85
C ARG A 29 -30.93 -6.26 -15.40
N PHE A 30 -31.17 -5.17 -16.11
CA PHE A 30 -31.12 -5.05 -17.58
C PHE A 30 -30.09 -4.03 -18.11
N LEU A 31 -29.43 -3.25 -17.25
CA LEU A 31 -28.42 -2.27 -17.61
C LEU A 31 -27.03 -2.89 -17.47
N PHE A 32 -26.42 -3.25 -18.60
CA PHE A 32 -25.08 -3.81 -18.66
C PHE A 32 -24.04 -2.72 -18.92
N PRO A 33 -22.88 -2.77 -18.24
CA PRO A 33 -21.75 -1.94 -18.61
C PRO A 33 -21.33 -2.11 -20.08
N ARG A 34 -20.85 -1.05 -20.72
CA ARG A 34 -20.25 -1.13 -22.07
C ARG A 34 -19.05 -2.07 -22.14
N TYR A 35 -18.40 -2.30 -21.02
CA TYR A 35 -17.27 -3.21 -20.87
C TYR A 35 -17.66 -4.63 -20.44
N TYR A 36 -18.95 -4.91 -20.24
CA TYR A 36 -19.46 -6.23 -19.89
C TYR A 36 -19.15 -7.26 -20.98
N ARG A 37 -18.73 -8.46 -20.56
CA ARG A 37 -18.46 -9.59 -21.43
C ARG A 37 -19.19 -10.84 -20.91
N LYS A 38 -19.65 -11.69 -21.83
CA LYS A 38 -20.14 -13.04 -21.50
C LYS A 38 -18.98 -14.04 -21.48
N LEU A 39 -17.91 -13.71 -20.78
CA LEU A 39 -16.66 -14.47 -20.65
C LEU A 39 -16.12 -14.20 -19.25
N PRO A 40 -15.37 -15.13 -18.63
CA PRO A 40 -14.75 -14.84 -17.34
C PRO A 40 -13.77 -13.66 -17.49
N GLU A 41 -13.49 -12.97 -16.40
CA GLU A 41 -12.46 -11.94 -16.39
C GLU A 41 -11.11 -12.63 -16.51
N ILE A 42 -10.37 -12.34 -17.59
CA ILE A 42 -9.05 -12.93 -17.83
C ILE A 42 -8.05 -11.79 -17.79
N ILE A 43 -7.08 -11.89 -16.89
CA ILE A 43 -6.07 -10.86 -16.67
C ILE A 43 -4.72 -11.55 -16.50
N SER A 44 -3.69 -10.92 -17.03
CA SER A 44 -2.31 -11.18 -16.62
C SER A 44 -1.69 -9.95 -15.97
N ASP A 45 -0.61 -10.16 -15.23
CA ASP A 45 0.29 -9.07 -14.86
C ASP A 45 1.72 -9.60 -14.62
N VAL A 46 2.70 -8.69 -14.55
CA VAL A 46 4.12 -8.98 -14.30
C VAL A 46 4.67 -8.00 -13.26
N PRO A 47 5.70 -8.34 -12.48
CA PRO A 47 6.29 -7.36 -11.56
C PRO A 47 6.96 -6.21 -12.34
N ILE A 48 6.97 -5.00 -11.79
CA ILE A 48 7.73 -3.87 -12.36
C ILE A 48 9.23 -4.13 -12.48
N ARG A 49 9.77 -5.05 -11.69
CA ARG A 49 11.17 -5.44 -11.72
C ARG A 49 11.39 -6.86 -11.26
N VAL A 50 12.49 -7.46 -11.72
CA VAL A 50 13.01 -8.76 -11.28
C VAL A 50 14.51 -8.68 -11.06
N ILE A 51 15.02 -9.43 -10.09
CA ILE A 51 16.42 -9.39 -9.67
C ILE A 51 17.11 -10.68 -10.11
N LYS A 52 18.10 -10.57 -11.00
CA LYS A 52 18.89 -11.71 -11.53
C LYS A 52 19.48 -12.58 -10.41
N LEU A 53 20.01 -11.94 -9.36
CA LEU A 53 20.61 -12.65 -8.22
C LEU A 53 19.60 -13.50 -7.43
N HIS A 54 18.31 -13.19 -7.49
CA HIS A 54 17.26 -13.94 -6.80
C HIS A 54 16.61 -15.00 -7.70
N SER A 55 16.41 -14.66 -8.99
CA SER A 55 15.79 -15.59 -9.93
C SER A 55 16.20 -15.30 -11.37
N SER A 56 16.41 -16.38 -12.12
CA SER A 56 16.53 -16.38 -13.58
C SER A 56 15.20 -16.33 -14.31
N LYS A 57 14.08 -16.39 -13.58
CA LYS A 57 12.75 -16.55 -14.17
C LYS A 57 11.89 -15.33 -13.87
N LEU A 58 11.25 -14.79 -14.90
CA LEU A 58 10.20 -13.78 -14.77
C LEU A 58 8.88 -14.48 -14.40
N PRO A 59 8.27 -14.19 -13.24
CA PRO A 59 6.92 -14.62 -12.95
C PRO A 59 5.91 -13.76 -13.75
N VAL A 60 4.91 -14.43 -14.30
CA VAL A 60 3.75 -13.84 -14.97
C VAL A 60 2.52 -14.37 -14.24
N LEU A 61 1.80 -13.47 -13.58
CA LEU A 61 0.56 -13.78 -12.91
C LEU A 61 -0.55 -13.90 -13.95
N ILE A 62 -1.34 -14.97 -13.81
CA ILE A 62 -2.58 -15.20 -14.57
C ILE A 62 -3.71 -15.25 -13.55
N ILE A 63 -4.76 -14.47 -13.78
CA ILE A 63 -6.00 -14.47 -13.01
C ILE A 63 -7.16 -14.75 -13.98
N ILE A 64 -8.03 -15.69 -13.62
CA ILE A 64 -9.28 -15.97 -14.31
C ILE A 64 -10.39 -15.98 -13.26
N LYS A 65 -11.23 -14.95 -13.26
CA LYS A 65 -12.35 -14.77 -12.32
C LYS A 65 -13.69 -15.00 -13.02
N ASP A 66 -14.67 -15.51 -12.28
CA ASP A 66 -16.05 -15.79 -12.72
C ASP A 66 -16.21 -16.86 -13.81
N SER A 67 -15.27 -17.81 -13.88
CA SER A 67 -15.41 -18.96 -14.78
C SER A 67 -16.58 -19.89 -14.40
N HIS A 68 -17.06 -19.86 -13.15
CA HIS A 68 -18.30 -20.52 -12.75
C HIS A 68 -19.57 -19.94 -13.40
N LEU A 69 -19.58 -18.65 -13.75
CA LEU A 69 -20.69 -18.00 -14.48
C LEU A 69 -20.51 -18.16 -15.99
N PHE A 70 -19.25 -18.14 -16.44
CA PHE A 70 -18.90 -18.26 -17.85
C PHE A 70 -17.81 -19.33 -18.04
N PRO A 71 -18.18 -20.62 -18.03
CA PRO A 71 -17.19 -21.68 -18.18
C PRO A 71 -16.44 -21.59 -19.51
N ILE A 72 -15.14 -21.88 -19.46
CA ILE A 72 -14.23 -21.88 -20.60
C ILE A 72 -13.22 -23.02 -20.48
N ASP A 73 -12.66 -23.43 -21.61
CA ASP A 73 -11.44 -24.22 -21.62
C ASP A 73 -10.25 -23.30 -21.85
N LEU A 74 -9.30 -23.28 -20.91
CA LEU A 74 -8.02 -22.63 -21.14
C LEU A 74 -7.20 -23.57 -22.03
N LYS A 75 -6.81 -23.11 -23.22
CA LYS A 75 -6.08 -23.95 -24.20
C LYS A 75 -4.60 -23.60 -24.30
N LYS A 76 -4.27 -22.31 -24.34
CA LYS A 76 -2.88 -21.86 -24.47
C LYS A 76 -2.66 -20.49 -23.89
N ILE A 77 -1.50 -20.28 -23.27
CA ILE A 77 -0.96 -18.97 -22.92
C ILE A 77 0.42 -18.87 -23.55
N LYS A 78 0.66 -17.85 -24.37
CA LYS A 78 1.97 -17.53 -24.94
C LYS A 78 2.52 -16.28 -24.27
N ILE A 79 3.69 -16.41 -23.64
CA ILE A 79 4.40 -15.29 -23.06
C ILE A 79 5.51 -14.89 -24.02
N THR A 80 5.50 -13.63 -24.45
CA THR A 80 6.53 -13.02 -25.29
C THR A 80 7.29 -11.98 -24.48
N VAL A 81 8.62 -12.11 -24.43
CA VAL A 81 9.51 -11.16 -23.75
C VAL A 81 10.48 -10.59 -24.77
N MET A 82 10.57 -9.26 -24.81
CA MET A 82 11.43 -8.50 -25.72
C MET A 82 12.40 -7.67 -24.88
N GLY A 83 13.69 -7.84 -25.11
CA GLY A 83 14.74 -6.94 -24.62
C GLY A 83 15.34 -6.15 -25.77
N LYS A 84 16.42 -5.41 -25.52
CA LYS A 84 17.06 -4.56 -26.54
C LYS A 84 17.51 -5.30 -27.81
N GLU A 85 18.06 -6.50 -27.65
CA GLU A 85 18.71 -7.25 -28.74
C GLU A 85 18.03 -8.59 -29.04
N LYS A 86 17.11 -9.05 -28.17
CA LYS A 86 16.55 -10.40 -28.23
C LYS A 86 15.04 -10.38 -28.01
N LYS A 87 14.38 -11.37 -28.59
CA LYS A 87 12.98 -11.69 -28.33
C LYS A 87 12.89 -13.19 -28.08
N ILE A 88 12.24 -13.56 -26.99
CA ILE A 88 11.91 -14.95 -26.70
C ILE A 88 10.40 -15.10 -26.60
N SER A 89 9.91 -16.31 -26.85
CA SER A 89 8.51 -16.65 -26.61
C SER A 89 8.42 -18.05 -26.05
N LYS A 90 7.51 -18.26 -25.11
CA LYS A 90 7.23 -19.57 -24.55
C LYS A 90 5.73 -19.82 -24.54
N ASP A 91 5.35 -20.99 -25.07
CA ASP A 91 3.99 -21.47 -25.09
C ASP A 91 3.74 -22.38 -23.88
N PHE A 92 2.62 -22.16 -23.21
CA PHE A 92 2.09 -23.00 -22.15
C PHE A 92 0.76 -23.53 -22.64
N SER A 93 0.70 -24.84 -22.89
CA SER A 93 -0.53 -25.52 -23.30
C SER A 93 -1.27 -26.03 -22.08
N PHE A 94 -2.60 -25.92 -22.13
CA PHE A 94 -3.50 -26.33 -21.07
C PHE A 94 -4.62 -27.16 -21.68
N ASP A 95 -5.13 -28.10 -20.91
CA ASP A 95 -6.38 -28.79 -21.23
C ASP A 95 -7.24 -28.86 -19.97
N PHE A 96 -7.51 -27.68 -19.41
CA PHE A 96 -8.30 -27.54 -18.19
C PHE A 96 -9.60 -26.81 -18.50
N HIS A 97 -10.71 -27.43 -18.11
CA HIS A 97 -12.00 -26.80 -18.04
C HIS A 97 -12.09 -25.98 -16.75
N LEU A 98 -12.31 -24.67 -16.87
CA LEU A 98 -12.42 -23.76 -15.74
C LEU A 98 -13.89 -23.47 -15.45
N ASN A 99 -14.31 -23.80 -14.23
CA ASN A 99 -15.67 -23.63 -13.72
C ASN A 99 -15.65 -23.25 -12.22
N GLN A 100 -14.84 -22.26 -11.86
CA GLN A 100 -14.65 -21.78 -10.49
C GLN A 100 -14.76 -20.26 -10.38
N GLN A 101 -14.96 -19.74 -9.17
CA GLN A 101 -15.08 -18.31 -8.92
C GLN A 101 -13.79 -17.55 -9.16
N TYR A 102 -12.68 -18.06 -8.65
CA TYR A 102 -11.38 -17.42 -8.78
C TYR A 102 -10.32 -18.48 -9.07
N PHE A 103 -9.56 -18.30 -10.14
CA PHE A 103 -8.41 -19.11 -10.50
C PHE A 103 -7.20 -18.20 -10.66
N SER A 104 -6.07 -18.57 -10.08
CA SER A 104 -4.80 -17.91 -10.34
C SER A 104 -3.65 -18.89 -10.50
N ARG A 105 -2.64 -18.46 -11.25
CA ARG A 105 -1.40 -19.24 -11.44
C ARG A 105 -0.25 -18.31 -11.83
N ILE A 106 0.92 -18.55 -11.23
CA ILE A 106 2.18 -17.98 -11.72
C ILE A 106 2.77 -18.88 -12.81
N LEU A 107 2.92 -18.34 -14.01
CA LEU A 107 3.74 -18.93 -15.07
C LEU A 107 5.14 -18.33 -15.02
N LYS A 108 6.17 -19.13 -15.25
CA LYS A 108 7.57 -18.69 -15.19
C LYS A 108 8.25 -18.86 -16.54
N ILE A 109 8.80 -17.77 -17.07
CA ILE A 109 9.62 -17.76 -18.29
C ILE A 109 11.08 -17.45 -17.94
N ASP A 110 12.01 -18.21 -18.52
CA ASP A 110 13.44 -18.00 -18.29
C ASP A 110 13.92 -16.75 -19.05
N ILE A 111 14.56 -15.84 -18.33
CA ILE A 111 15.08 -14.57 -18.84
C ILE A 111 16.61 -14.48 -18.75
N ASN A 112 17.31 -15.58 -18.44
CA ASN A 112 18.79 -15.62 -18.41
C ASN A 112 19.45 -15.26 -19.74
N TYR A 113 18.71 -15.39 -20.85
CA TYR A 113 19.20 -15.05 -22.18
C TYR A 113 19.38 -13.55 -22.41
N PHE A 114 18.77 -12.71 -21.56
CA PHE A 114 18.89 -11.26 -21.60
C PHE A 114 20.06 -10.78 -20.73
N LYS A 115 20.74 -9.71 -21.17
CA LYS A 115 21.67 -8.98 -20.29
C LYS A 115 20.85 -8.26 -19.19
N PRO A 116 21.33 -8.15 -17.94
CA PRO A 116 20.60 -7.37 -16.94
C PRO A 116 20.73 -5.85 -17.19
N ASN A 117 20.12 -5.07 -16.31
CA ASN A 117 20.05 -3.61 -16.30
C ASN A 117 19.34 -3.01 -17.53
N GLN A 118 18.24 -3.64 -17.94
CA GLN A 118 17.38 -3.16 -19.03
C GLN A 118 15.89 -3.36 -18.73
N ILE A 119 15.04 -2.61 -19.42
CA ILE A 119 13.59 -2.86 -19.44
C ILE A 119 13.32 -4.01 -20.42
N LEU A 120 12.52 -4.97 -19.98
CA LEU A 120 11.94 -6.02 -20.80
C LEU A 120 10.47 -5.68 -21.07
N ASP A 121 10.09 -5.63 -22.34
CA ASP A 121 8.70 -5.51 -22.76
C ASP A 121 8.05 -6.90 -22.80
N VAL A 122 6.94 -7.07 -22.09
CA VAL A 122 6.27 -8.37 -21.92
C VAL A 122 4.84 -8.30 -22.44
N ALA A 123 4.47 -9.30 -23.24
CA ALA A 123 3.11 -9.50 -23.74
C ALA A 123 2.65 -10.93 -23.44
N VAL A 124 1.39 -11.07 -23.02
CA VAL A 124 0.77 -12.34 -22.69
C VAL A 124 -0.42 -12.57 -23.61
N ASP A 125 -0.30 -13.49 -24.55
CA ASP A 125 -1.38 -13.87 -25.46
C ASP A 125 -2.14 -15.07 -24.89
N PHE A 126 -3.45 -14.93 -24.70
CA PHE A 126 -4.34 -15.98 -24.25
C PHE A 126 -5.07 -16.61 -25.44
N THR A 127 -5.29 -17.91 -25.35
CA THR A 127 -6.16 -18.68 -26.22
C THR A 127 -7.08 -19.54 -25.35
N VAL A 128 -8.37 -19.26 -25.44
CA VAL A 128 -9.42 -19.99 -24.73
C VAL A 128 -10.45 -20.54 -25.72
N SER A 129 -11.21 -21.55 -25.30
CA SER A 129 -12.36 -22.06 -26.04
C SER A 129 -13.63 -21.89 -25.21
N LYS A 130 -14.70 -21.42 -25.85
CA LYS A 130 -16.05 -21.41 -25.28
C LYS A 130 -17.03 -21.96 -26.29
N ASN A 131 -17.76 -23.02 -25.94
CA ASN A 131 -18.68 -23.74 -26.84
C ASN A 131 -17.99 -24.10 -28.18
N SER A 132 -16.79 -24.67 -28.10
CA SER A 132 -15.92 -25.03 -29.23
C SER A 132 -15.42 -23.86 -30.11
N LYS A 133 -15.75 -22.60 -29.77
CA LYS A 133 -15.22 -21.42 -30.45
C LYS A 133 -13.95 -20.94 -29.76
N LYS A 134 -12.87 -20.86 -30.54
CA LYS A 134 -11.58 -20.32 -30.10
C LYS A 134 -11.63 -18.80 -30.02
N ILE A 135 -11.17 -18.24 -28.91
CA ILE A 135 -11.10 -16.79 -28.68
C ILE A 135 -9.69 -16.45 -28.18
N ASN A 136 -9.12 -15.35 -28.69
CA ASN A 136 -7.79 -14.89 -28.31
C ASN A 136 -7.86 -13.50 -27.71
N PHE A 137 -7.04 -13.28 -26.69
CA PHE A 137 -6.90 -11.99 -26.01
C PHE A 137 -5.41 -11.72 -25.78
N ARG A 138 -5.07 -10.46 -25.51
CA ARG A 138 -3.73 -10.10 -25.09
C ARG A 138 -3.80 -9.31 -23.81
N ASN A 139 -3.03 -9.74 -22.81
CA ASN A 139 -2.90 -9.18 -21.47
C ASN A 139 -4.18 -9.25 -20.62
N ASP A 140 -5.32 -8.89 -21.17
CA ASP A 140 -6.63 -9.02 -20.57
C ASP A 140 -7.75 -9.07 -21.64
N ASN A 141 -8.98 -9.34 -21.22
CA ASN A 141 -10.16 -9.32 -22.09
C ASN A 141 -11.07 -8.08 -21.88
N TYR A 142 -10.56 -7.02 -21.24
CA TYR A 142 -11.35 -5.84 -20.91
C TYR A 142 -11.64 -4.97 -22.14
N ALA A 143 -12.91 -4.61 -22.34
CA ALA A 143 -13.31 -3.80 -23.48
C ALA A 143 -12.90 -2.33 -23.31
N GLY A 144 -12.35 -1.72 -24.37
CA GLY A 144 -12.10 -0.29 -24.41
C GLY A 144 -10.83 0.18 -23.68
N LEU A 145 -10.06 -0.74 -23.09
CA LEU A 145 -8.70 -0.44 -22.64
C LEU A 145 -7.74 -0.43 -23.82
N SER A 146 -6.81 0.52 -23.81
CA SER A 146 -5.72 0.58 -24.78
C SER A 146 -4.70 -0.51 -24.48
N PHE A 147 -4.30 -1.25 -25.51
CA PHE A 147 -3.23 -2.23 -25.40
C PHE A 147 -1.89 -1.56 -25.07
N ARG A 148 -1.18 -2.12 -24.08
CA ARG A 148 0.21 -1.76 -23.74
C ARG A 148 0.96 -3.02 -23.30
N ASN A 149 2.19 -3.21 -23.77
CA ASN A 149 3.09 -4.21 -23.18
C ASN A 149 3.42 -3.82 -21.74
N TYR A 150 3.59 -4.83 -20.89
CA TYR A 150 4.13 -4.58 -19.56
C TYR A 150 5.61 -4.26 -19.64
N GLN A 151 6.10 -3.44 -18.71
CA GLN A 151 7.50 -3.05 -18.63
C GLN A 151 8.10 -3.56 -17.33
N CYS A 152 8.98 -4.55 -17.41
CA CYS A 152 9.67 -5.13 -16.27
C CYS A 152 11.16 -4.81 -16.34
N TYR A 153 11.70 -4.12 -15.33
CA TYR A 153 13.13 -3.88 -15.24
C TYR A 153 13.86 -5.15 -14.78
N TYR A 154 14.72 -5.71 -15.63
CA TYR A 154 15.57 -6.83 -15.27
C TYR A 154 16.85 -6.30 -14.62
N SER A 155 16.90 -6.28 -13.30
CA SER A 155 18.04 -5.77 -12.54
C SER A 155 19.10 -6.84 -12.32
N GLU A 156 20.37 -6.44 -12.40
CA GLU A 156 21.47 -7.29 -11.98
C GLU A 156 21.52 -7.45 -10.45
N LYS A 157 21.28 -6.36 -9.73
CA LYS A 157 21.45 -6.24 -8.27
C LYS A 157 20.11 -6.02 -7.55
N PRO A 158 20.01 -6.37 -6.26
CA PRO A 158 18.86 -5.99 -5.44
C PRO A 158 18.68 -4.47 -5.35
N LEU A 159 17.60 -4.04 -4.70
CA LEU A 159 17.47 -2.67 -4.24
C LEU A 159 18.69 -2.30 -3.37
N PRO A 160 19.20 -1.07 -3.43
CA PRO A 160 20.47 -0.67 -2.81
C PRO A 160 20.36 -0.45 -1.29
N TYR A 161 19.54 -1.24 -0.61
CA TYR A 161 19.30 -1.15 0.82
C TYR A 161 20.35 -1.96 1.61
N PRO A 162 21.02 -1.36 2.61
CA PRO A 162 21.96 -2.08 3.44
C PRO A 162 21.29 -3.18 4.28
N GLU A 163 22.11 -4.02 4.93
CA GLU A 163 21.63 -4.95 5.93
C GLU A 163 20.76 -4.24 6.99
N ASN A 164 19.76 -4.95 7.53
CA ASN A 164 18.81 -4.44 8.51
C ASN A 164 17.87 -3.35 8.00
N TRP A 165 17.85 -3.08 6.68
CA TRP A 165 16.84 -2.24 6.03
C TRP A 165 15.89 -3.09 5.19
N TYR A 166 14.63 -3.13 5.58
CA TYR A 166 13.63 -4.01 4.97
C TYR A 166 12.55 -3.18 4.26
N ALA A 167 12.46 -3.35 2.95
CA ALA A 167 11.47 -2.67 2.10
C ALA A 167 10.18 -3.48 2.02
N GLY A 168 9.02 -2.81 2.01
CA GLY A 168 7.74 -3.51 1.88
C GLY A 168 6.53 -2.61 1.64
N GLU A 169 5.40 -3.28 1.50
CA GLU A 169 4.11 -2.72 1.12
C GLU A 169 3.17 -2.69 2.33
N PRO A 170 2.82 -1.51 2.88
CA PRO A 170 1.92 -1.41 4.02
C PRO A 170 0.43 -1.43 3.66
N HIS A 171 0.05 -1.33 2.38
CA HIS A 171 -1.36 -1.23 1.98
C HIS A 171 -1.63 -2.06 0.70
N TYR A 172 -2.24 -3.24 0.88
CA TYR A 172 -2.50 -4.20 -0.20
C TYR A 172 -3.84 -4.92 0.00
N HIS A 173 -4.62 -5.01 -1.08
CA HIS A 173 -5.90 -5.71 -1.16
C HIS A 173 -5.72 -7.04 -1.90
N SER A 174 -6.11 -8.12 -1.24
CA SER A 174 -6.06 -9.48 -1.73
C SER A 174 -7.38 -9.92 -2.35
N THR A 175 -7.54 -11.22 -2.61
CA THR A 175 -8.82 -11.81 -3.02
C THR A 175 -9.93 -11.68 -1.98
N TYR A 176 -9.61 -11.23 -0.76
CA TYR A 176 -10.60 -11.06 0.31
C TYR A 176 -11.32 -9.72 0.25
N THR A 177 -10.73 -8.70 -0.37
CA THR A 177 -11.47 -7.61 -0.99
C THR A 177 -12.10 -8.14 -2.28
N SER A 178 -13.42 -8.17 -2.31
CA SER A 178 -14.22 -8.76 -3.39
C SER A 178 -15.64 -8.21 -3.31
N ASP A 179 -15.87 -7.03 -3.89
CA ASP A 179 -17.17 -6.34 -3.90
C ASP A 179 -17.68 -6.07 -5.32
N GLN A 180 -18.65 -5.16 -5.48
CA GLN A 180 -19.26 -4.82 -6.77
C GLN A 180 -18.29 -4.11 -7.73
N VAL A 181 -17.14 -3.69 -7.23
CA VAL A 181 -16.21 -2.84 -7.94
C VAL A 181 -14.76 -3.32 -7.81
N GLU A 182 -14.38 -3.98 -6.73
CA GLU A 182 -12.99 -4.31 -6.40
C GLU A 182 -12.78 -5.81 -6.20
N PHE A 183 -11.63 -6.28 -6.68
CA PHE A 183 -11.07 -7.57 -6.31
C PHE A 183 -9.55 -7.54 -6.40
N GLY A 184 -8.86 -8.23 -5.50
CA GLY A 184 -7.39 -8.31 -5.49
C GLY A 184 -6.80 -9.63 -6.00
N ALA A 185 -5.47 -9.70 -6.00
CA ALA A 185 -4.72 -10.93 -6.29
C ALA A 185 -4.57 -11.83 -5.04
N ASP A 186 -4.32 -13.13 -5.24
CA ASP A 186 -4.14 -14.04 -4.10
C ASP A 186 -2.80 -13.78 -3.38
N ILE A 187 -2.76 -14.09 -2.09
CA ILE A 187 -1.61 -13.81 -1.21
C ILE A 187 -0.37 -14.60 -1.64
N GLU A 188 -0.54 -15.84 -2.10
CA GLU A 188 0.58 -16.71 -2.53
C GLU A 188 1.28 -16.14 -3.77
N SER A 189 0.51 -15.79 -4.80
CA SER A 189 1.03 -15.15 -6.01
C SER A 189 1.66 -13.80 -5.68
N THR A 190 1.04 -13.01 -4.82
CA THR A 190 1.55 -11.70 -4.40
C THR A 190 2.89 -11.80 -3.69
N LYS A 191 3.08 -12.78 -2.82
CA LYS A 191 4.39 -13.09 -2.20
C LYS A 191 5.47 -13.31 -3.27
N ILE A 192 5.16 -14.08 -4.32
CA ILE A 192 6.10 -14.35 -5.42
C ILE A 192 6.45 -13.06 -6.18
N MET A 193 5.44 -12.24 -6.50
CA MET A 193 5.62 -10.98 -7.20
C MET A 193 6.43 -9.98 -6.36
N ALA A 194 6.11 -9.84 -5.06
CA ALA A 194 6.80 -8.97 -4.12
C ALA A 194 8.27 -9.36 -3.90
N LYS A 195 8.58 -10.66 -3.70
CA LYS A 195 9.96 -11.15 -3.62
C LYS A 195 10.74 -10.86 -4.92
N SER A 196 10.08 -10.95 -6.07
CA SER A 196 10.69 -10.65 -7.37
C SER A 196 11.04 -9.16 -7.52
N ILE A 197 10.18 -8.28 -7.00
CA ILE A 197 10.43 -6.84 -6.93
C ILE A 197 11.62 -6.52 -6.00
N GLY A 198 11.84 -7.34 -4.97
CA GLY A 198 12.89 -7.13 -3.96
C GLY A 198 12.36 -6.59 -2.64
N LEU A 199 11.06 -6.72 -2.40
CA LEU A 199 10.46 -6.45 -1.09
C LEU A 199 10.73 -7.62 -0.13
N SER A 200 10.62 -7.33 1.16
CA SER A 200 10.87 -8.26 2.27
C SER A 200 9.64 -8.45 3.17
N TRP A 201 8.62 -7.63 3.02
CA TRP A 201 7.38 -7.75 3.78
C TRP A 201 6.19 -7.10 3.06
N LEU A 202 4.97 -7.50 3.45
CA LEU A 202 3.74 -6.79 3.12
C LEU A 202 2.69 -6.92 4.24
N PHE A 203 1.75 -5.98 4.28
CA PHE A 203 0.51 -6.08 5.05
C PHE A 203 -0.66 -6.38 4.11
N VAL A 204 -1.47 -7.38 4.46
CA VAL A 204 -2.73 -7.66 3.79
C VAL A 204 -3.80 -6.86 4.52
N THR A 205 -4.40 -5.88 3.85
CA THR A 205 -5.29 -4.86 4.45
C THR A 205 -6.60 -4.75 3.66
N ASP A 206 -7.22 -5.89 3.37
CA ASP A 206 -8.54 -5.94 2.76
C ASP A 206 -9.56 -5.10 3.55
N HIS A 207 -10.58 -4.57 2.86
CA HIS A 207 -11.58 -3.74 3.50
C HIS A 207 -12.35 -4.53 4.56
N SER A 208 -12.55 -3.94 5.75
CA SER A 208 -13.29 -4.61 6.83
C SER A 208 -14.68 -5.06 6.39
N TYR A 209 -15.36 -4.28 5.55
CA TYR A 209 -16.70 -4.62 5.08
C TYR A 209 -16.73 -5.78 4.08
N ASP A 210 -15.62 -6.09 3.40
CA ASP A 210 -15.55 -7.29 2.56
C ASP A 210 -15.26 -8.55 3.39
N LEU A 211 -14.56 -8.35 4.52
CA LEU A 211 -14.09 -9.41 5.40
C LEU A 211 -15.21 -9.96 6.31
N ASP A 212 -16.28 -9.18 6.52
CA ASP A 212 -17.46 -9.61 7.28
C ASP A 212 -18.51 -10.35 6.44
N ASP A 213 -18.27 -10.54 5.15
CA ASP A 213 -19.21 -11.19 4.22
C ASP A 213 -19.19 -12.73 4.26
N CYS A 214 -20.28 -13.32 3.76
CA CYS A 214 -20.33 -14.72 3.34
C CYS A 214 -19.33 -15.01 2.20
N GLU A 215 -18.75 -16.22 2.15
CA GLU A 215 -17.80 -16.60 1.09
C GLU A 215 -18.39 -16.51 -0.33
N ASN A 216 -19.70 -16.74 -0.46
CA ASN A 216 -20.39 -16.76 -1.76
C ASN A 216 -21.22 -15.50 -2.05
N SER A 217 -21.13 -14.46 -1.22
CA SER A 217 -21.90 -13.24 -1.40
C SER A 217 -21.21 -12.02 -0.79
N PHE A 218 -20.99 -11.00 -1.60
CA PHE A 218 -20.45 -9.69 -1.20
C PHE A 218 -21.53 -8.69 -0.72
N LEU A 219 -22.75 -9.17 -0.48
CA LEU A 219 -23.90 -8.35 -0.03
C LEU A 219 -24.50 -8.86 1.27
N LYS A 220 -23.96 -9.95 1.80
CA LYS A 220 -24.55 -10.65 2.95
C LYS A 220 -23.44 -10.89 3.96
N ASN A 221 -23.49 -10.09 5.03
CA ASN A 221 -22.58 -10.26 6.15
C ASN A 221 -22.83 -11.62 6.86
N ASP A 222 -21.77 -12.23 7.36
CA ASP A 222 -21.75 -13.46 8.15
C ASP A 222 -21.11 -13.18 9.53
N PRO A 223 -21.86 -13.28 10.64
CA PRO A 223 -21.33 -13.02 11.98
C PRO A 223 -20.23 -13.99 12.41
N LEU A 224 -20.05 -15.13 11.71
CA LEU A 224 -18.95 -16.05 11.96
C LEU A 224 -17.64 -15.62 11.29
N LEU A 225 -17.65 -14.58 10.47
CA LEU A 225 -16.49 -13.97 9.80
C LEU A 225 -15.61 -15.01 9.05
N PRO A 226 -16.19 -15.84 8.16
CA PRO A 226 -15.45 -16.90 7.48
C PRO A 226 -14.33 -16.33 6.58
N LYS A 227 -14.58 -15.24 5.84
CA LYS A 227 -13.58 -14.58 5.01
C LYS A 227 -12.40 -14.05 5.83
N TRP A 228 -12.67 -13.31 6.92
CA TRP A 228 -11.63 -12.85 7.85
C TRP A 228 -10.76 -14.00 8.36
N LYS A 229 -11.37 -15.09 8.86
CA LYS A 229 -10.64 -16.25 9.38
C LYS A 229 -9.76 -16.90 8.32
N LYS A 230 -10.29 -17.07 7.11
CA LYS A 230 -9.56 -17.66 5.98
C LYS A 230 -8.41 -16.76 5.52
N MET A 231 -8.59 -15.44 5.54
CA MET A 231 -7.52 -14.49 5.26
C MET A 231 -6.40 -14.61 6.29
N LEU A 232 -6.71 -14.75 7.58
CA LEU A 232 -5.71 -15.02 8.63
C LEU A 232 -4.95 -16.33 8.37
N GLU A 233 -5.66 -17.40 8.00
CA GLU A 233 -5.06 -18.70 7.65
C GLU A 233 -4.13 -18.60 6.43
N ASP A 234 -4.56 -17.93 5.36
CA ASP A 234 -3.76 -17.74 4.15
C ASP A 234 -2.54 -16.86 4.41
N VAL A 235 -2.67 -15.81 5.23
CA VAL A 235 -1.53 -15.02 5.69
C VAL A 235 -0.55 -15.90 6.46
N GLN A 236 -1.03 -16.68 7.43
CA GLN A 236 -0.18 -17.56 8.23
C GLN A 236 0.55 -18.60 7.37
N LYS A 237 -0.15 -19.19 6.39
CA LYS A 237 0.41 -20.16 5.44
C LYS A 237 1.52 -19.57 4.58
N ASN A 238 1.41 -18.28 4.23
CA ASN A 238 2.35 -17.61 3.34
C ASN A 238 3.41 -16.76 4.06
N ASP A 239 3.25 -16.50 5.36
CA ASP A 239 4.26 -15.83 6.19
C ASP A 239 5.51 -16.70 6.38
N SER A 240 6.69 -16.07 6.47
CA SER A 240 7.98 -16.76 6.65
C SER A 240 9.05 -15.78 7.15
N GLU A 241 10.16 -16.26 7.73
CA GLU A 241 11.24 -15.35 8.18
C GLU A 241 11.88 -14.57 7.02
N GLU A 242 12.01 -15.21 5.84
CA GLU A 242 12.56 -14.58 4.63
C GLU A 242 11.67 -13.48 4.04
N PHE A 243 10.35 -13.61 4.22
CA PHE A 243 9.37 -12.66 3.70
C PHE A 243 8.16 -12.62 4.64
N ARG A 244 8.01 -11.50 5.36
CA ARG A 244 6.96 -11.35 6.37
C ARG A 244 5.64 -10.96 5.72
N ILE A 245 4.57 -11.64 6.09
CA ILE A 245 3.20 -11.26 5.72
C ILE A 245 2.43 -11.12 7.01
N LEU A 246 1.84 -9.94 7.23
CA LEU A 246 1.02 -9.71 8.42
C LEU A 246 -0.41 -9.38 8.01
N PRO A 247 -1.40 -9.91 8.76
CA PRO A 247 -2.79 -9.61 8.49
C PRO A 247 -3.14 -8.24 9.05
N GLY A 248 -4.10 -7.58 8.43
CA GLY A 248 -4.68 -6.33 8.85
C GLY A 248 -6.00 -6.07 8.16
N GLU A 249 -6.57 -4.92 8.45
CA GLU A 249 -7.85 -4.46 7.90
C GLU A 249 -7.67 -3.02 7.43
N GLU A 250 -8.29 -2.67 6.30
CA GLU A 250 -8.63 -1.28 6.02
C GLU A 250 -10.05 -0.99 6.52
N ILE A 251 -10.14 -0.26 7.63
CA ILE A 251 -11.39 0.02 8.32
C ILE A 251 -11.94 1.36 7.86
N SER A 252 -13.18 1.37 7.38
CA SER A 252 -13.95 2.60 7.18
C SER A 252 -14.50 3.12 8.49
N ILE A 253 -13.89 4.18 9.01
CA ILE A 253 -14.10 4.68 10.38
C ILE A 253 -14.47 6.16 10.43
N GLY A 254 -15.24 6.53 11.44
CA GLY A 254 -15.66 7.90 11.69
C GLY A 254 -14.53 8.77 12.24
N ASN A 255 -14.25 9.87 11.54
CA ASN A 255 -13.39 10.94 12.02
C ASN A 255 -14.12 11.93 12.95
N SER A 256 -13.40 12.91 13.50
CA SER A 256 -13.91 14.00 14.37
C SER A 256 -15.00 14.85 13.70
N LYS A 257 -15.09 14.84 12.36
CA LYS A 257 -16.15 15.51 11.59
C LYS A 257 -17.29 14.57 11.19
N LYS A 258 -17.33 13.36 11.78
CA LYS A 258 -18.33 12.32 11.52
C LYS A 258 -18.41 11.88 10.06
N LYS A 259 -17.28 11.91 9.36
CA LYS A 259 -17.10 11.42 7.98
C LYS A 259 -16.30 10.12 7.98
N ASN A 260 -16.47 9.31 6.95
CA ASN A 260 -15.67 8.10 6.76
C ASN A 260 -14.25 8.48 6.33
N VAL A 261 -13.26 7.96 7.05
CA VAL A 261 -11.83 7.93 6.70
C VAL A 261 -11.37 6.48 6.76
N HIS A 262 -10.23 6.18 6.16
CA HIS A 262 -9.69 4.82 6.13
C HIS A 262 -8.50 4.66 7.05
N LEU A 263 -8.57 3.64 7.89
CA LEU A 263 -7.58 3.29 8.91
C LEU A 263 -7.04 1.89 8.64
N LEU A 264 -5.73 1.76 8.43
CA LEU A 264 -5.08 0.46 8.41
C LEU A 264 -4.82 0.00 9.83
N ALA A 265 -5.38 -1.14 10.20
CA ALA A 265 -5.20 -1.76 11.50
C ALA A 265 -4.52 -3.12 11.35
N ILE A 266 -3.26 -3.21 11.76
CA ILE A 266 -2.40 -4.37 11.49
C ILE A 266 -2.25 -5.22 12.75
N ASN A 267 -2.33 -6.53 12.56
CA ASN A 267 -2.09 -7.57 13.56
C ASN A 267 -3.01 -7.42 14.79
N LEU A 268 -4.29 -7.18 14.53
CA LEU A 268 -5.33 -7.21 15.55
C LEU A 268 -5.81 -8.65 15.80
N LYS A 269 -6.17 -8.93 17.06
CA LYS A 269 -6.78 -10.23 17.44
C LYS A 269 -8.27 -10.30 17.14
N GLU A 270 -8.92 -9.14 17.11
CA GLU A 270 -10.37 -9.00 16.98
C GLU A 270 -10.63 -8.18 15.72
N PHE A 271 -11.57 -8.66 14.91
CA PHE A 271 -12.06 -7.97 13.73
C PHE A 271 -12.75 -6.65 14.11
N ILE A 272 -12.59 -5.61 13.28
CA ILE A 272 -13.24 -4.32 13.49
C ILE A 272 -14.16 -3.99 12.32
N GLU A 273 -15.46 -4.16 12.55
CA GLU A 273 -16.49 -3.67 11.62
C GLU A 273 -16.28 -2.20 11.22
N GLY A 274 -16.38 -1.93 9.92
CA GLY A 274 -16.35 -0.59 9.34
C GLY A 274 -16.82 -0.62 7.88
N LYS A 275 -18.11 -0.37 7.66
CA LYS A 275 -18.77 -0.37 6.35
C LYS A 275 -19.38 0.96 5.93
N GLY A 276 -18.98 2.03 6.62
CA GLY A 276 -19.57 3.36 6.46
C GLY A 276 -19.53 3.89 5.03
N ASP A 277 -18.62 3.42 4.18
CA ASP A 277 -18.55 3.77 2.76
C ASP A 277 -18.51 2.55 1.82
N SER A 278 -18.97 1.37 2.25
CA SER A 278 -18.98 0.15 1.44
C SER A 278 -19.98 0.18 0.27
N ALA A 279 -20.97 1.06 0.36
CA ALA A 279 -22.10 1.14 -0.58
C ALA A 279 -22.96 -0.15 -0.69
N GLU A 280 -22.78 -1.16 0.18
CA GLU A 280 -23.65 -2.35 0.27
C GLU A 280 -25.13 -1.98 0.46
N VAL A 281 -25.39 -0.99 1.31
CA VAL A 281 -26.72 -0.42 1.53
C VAL A 281 -26.71 1.06 1.20
N TRP A 282 -27.30 1.40 0.05
CA TRP A 282 -27.37 2.77 -0.44
C TRP A 282 -27.85 3.75 0.62
N PHE A 283 -27.12 4.87 0.74
CA PHE A 283 -27.39 5.98 1.66
C PHE A 283 -27.30 5.66 3.16
N LYS A 284 -27.03 4.41 3.56
CA LYS A 284 -26.60 4.06 4.93
C LYS A 284 -25.08 4.24 5.07
N ASN A 285 -24.61 5.44 4.76
CA ASN A 285 -23.19 5.78 4.65
C ASN A 285 -22.60 6.44 5.90
N LYS A 286 -23.24 6.29 7.06
CA LYS A 286 -22.73 6.87 8.30
C LYS A 286 -21.69 5.93 8.91
N PRO A 287 -20.58 6.46 9.48
CA PRO A 287 -19.66 5.62 10.22
C PRO A 287 -20.37 4.89 11.36
N GLN A 288 -20.09 3.59 11.54
CA GLN A 288 -20.61 2.78 12.64
C GLN A 288 -19.76 2.88 13.89
N LYS A 289 -18.45 3.06 13.71
CA LYS A 289 -17.46 3.24 14.77
C LYS A 289 -16.70 4.53 14.53
N PHE A 290 -16.17 5.07 15.62
CA PHE A 290 -15.35 6.28 15.60
C PHE A 290 -13.95 5.99 16.13
N LEU A 291 -12.96 6.78 15.68
CA LEU A 291 -11.57 6.64 16.13
C LEU A 291 -11.45 6.63 17.66
N GLU A 292 -12.23 7.49 18.33
CA GLU A 292 -12.28 7.59 19.79
C GLU A 292 -12.64 6.25 20.47
N GLU A 293 -13.54 5.47 19.88
CA GLU A 293 -14.05 4.22 20.45
C GLU A 293 -13.01 3.09 20.40
N ILE A 294 -12.25 3.00 19.30
CA ILE A 294 -11.15 2.03 19.16
C ILE A 294 -10.11 2.21 20.29
N ILE A 295 -9.98 3.43 20.78
CA ILE A 295 -8.93 3.87 21.69
C ILE A 295 -9.34 3.74 23.15
N ILE A 296 -10.61 4.03 23.45
CA ILE A 296 -11.20 3.76 24.77
C ILE A 296 -11.12 2.27 25.09
N ARG A 297 -11.43 1.40 24.11
CA ARG A 297 -11.28 -0.07 24.27
C ARG A 297 -9.85 -0.48 24.64
N LYS A 298 -8.83 0.19 24.08
CA LYS A 298 -7.42 -0.07 24.42
C LYS A 298 -7.04 0.42 25.82
N LYS A 299 -7.49 1.62 26.22
CA LYS A 299 -7.30 2.15 27.58
C LYS A 299 -7.90 1.22 28.63
N GLN A 300 -9.10 0.69 28.37
CA GLN A 300 -9.82 -0.20 29.28
C GLN A 300 -9.20 -1.60 29.37
N LYS A 301 -8.55 -2.10 28.31
CA LYS A 301 -7.80 -3.37 28.30
C LYS A 301 -6.38 -3.27 28.89
N GLY A 302 -5.98 -2.12 29.44
CA GLY A 302 -4.67 -1.92 30.09
C GLY A 302 -3.49 -1.84 29.11
N GLU A 303 -3.74 -1.49 27.85
CA GLU A 303 -2.71 -1.37 26.82
C GLU A 303 -1.96 -0.03 27.01
N SER A 304 -0.67 -0.09 27.33
CA SER A 304 0.12 1.12 27.61
C SER A 304 0.25 1.97 26.34
N TYR A 305 -0.05 3.25 26.48
CA TYR A 305 0.42 4.26 25.53
C TYR A 305 1.94 4.27 25.59
N TYR A 306 2.58 4.38 24.42
CA TYR A 306 3.99 4.74 24.32
C TYR A 306 4.26 6.03 25.12
N SER A 307 4.69 5.88 26.38
CA SER A 307 5.48 6.90 27.04
C SER A 307 6.89 6.80 26.48
N ALA A 308 7.48 7.95 26.14
CA ALA A 308 8.89 8.10 25.77
C ALA A 308 9.82 7.28 26.69
N PRO A 309 11.03 6.88 26.24
CA PRO A 309 11.94 6.12 27.10
C PRO A 309 12.21 6.94 28.37
N ARG A 310 11.65 6.49 29.50
CA ARG A 310 12.09 6.93 30.83
C ARG A 310 13.42 6.21 31.08
N ASN A 311 14.45 7.01 31.35
CA ASN A 311 15.66 6.54 32.01
C ASN A 311 15.26 5.81 33.30
N SER A 312 15.82 4.63 33.54
CA SER A 312 15.84 4.06 34.89
C SER A 312 17.10 3.24 35.09
N TYR A 313 18.06 3.85 35.78
CA TYR A 313 19.00 3.14 36.63
C TYR A 313 18.28 2.67 37.90
N LEU A 314 18.72 1.51 38.40
CA LEU A 314 18.52 0.90 39.73
C LEU A 314 17.31 0.00 39.99
N ALA A 315 17.64 -1.09 40.67
CA ALA A 315 16.93 -2.34 40.89
C ALA A 315 15.92 -2.31 42.06
N THR A 316 14.98 -3.27 42.09
CA THR A 316 14.95 -4.42 43.02
C THR A 316 13.70 -5.30 42.81
N ARG A 317 13.82 -6.58 43.20
CA ARG A 317 12.98 -7.73 42.84
C ARG A 317 11.70 -7.84 43.69
N ASN A 318 10.62 -8.38 43.10
CA ASN A 318 9.92 -9.57 43.63
C ASN A 318 8.98 -10.19 42.56
N PRO A 319 9.01 -11.51 42.27
CA PRO A 319 8.23 -12.12 41.19
C PRO A 319 7.09 -13.00 41.73
N GLN A 320 5.84 -12.53 41.64
CA GLN A 320 4.67 -13.41 41.70
C GLN A 320 3.54 -12.84 40.85
N HIS A 321 3.64 -12.96 39.52
CA HIS A 321 2.47 -12.97 38.65
C HIS A 321 2.74 -13.90 37.47
N ALA A 322 1.75 -14.76 37.20
CA ALA A 322 1.68 -15.65 36.05
C ALA A 322 2.04 -14.90 34.75
N PRO A 323 2.62 -15.58 33.74
CA PRO A 323 2.97 -14.94 32.48
C PRO A 323 1.70 -14.38 31.83
N ARG A 324 1.52 -13.05 31.90
CA ARG A 324 0.67 -12.34 30.94
C ARG A 324 1.30 -12.61 29.59
N ASN A 325 0.69 -13.48 28.79
CA ASN A 325 1.05 -13.61 27.37
C ASN A 325 1.10 -12.19 26.79
N PRO A 326 2.27 -11.67 26.37
CA PRO A 326 2.34 -10.34 25.81
C PRO A 326 1.41 -10.32 24.59
N GLN A 327 0.50 -9.35 24.56
CA GLN A 327 -0.33 -9.14 23.38
C GLN A 327 0.59 -8.96 22.15
N PRO A 328 0.22 -9.47 20.96
CA PRO A 328 0.92 -9.14 19.74
C PRO A 328 0.94 -7.62 19.57
N ASP A 329 2.10 -7.08 19.22
CA ASP A 329 2.22 -5.67 18.87
C ASP A 329 1.30 -5.38 17.67
N SER A 330 0.32 -4.48 17.84
CA SER A 330 -0.54 -3.97 16.75
C SER A 330 -0.05 -2.63 16.23
N LEU A 331 -0.37 -2.29 14.98
CA LEU A 331 0.02 -1.02 14.34
C LEU A 331 -1.19 -0.37 13.67
N PHE A 332 -1.30 0.95 13.82
CA PHE A 332 -2.32 1.75 13.13
C PHE A 332 -1.68 2.78 12.23
N ILE A 333 -2.18 2.89 11.00
CA ILE A 333 -1.70 3.82 9.98
C ILE A 333 -2.91 4.56 9.42
N ALA A 334 -2.84 5.89 9.37
CA ALA A 334 -3.83 6.67 8.65
C ALA A 334 -3.61 6.50 7.14
N ALA A 335 -4.54 5.85 6.45
CA ALA A 335 -4.46 5.62 5.01
C ALA A 335 -4.70 6.93 4.26
N HIS A 336 -3.83 7.21 3.28
CA HIS A 336 -3.91 8.30 2.31
C HIS A 336 -4.60 9.59 2.83
N PRO A 337 -4.07 10.22 3.91
CA PRO A 337 -4.79 11.26 4.66
C PRO A 337 -5.00 12.57 3.91
N ASN A 338 -4.27 12.78 2.81
CA ASN A 338 -4.30 13.98 1.98
C ASN A 338 -4.86 13.72 0.58
N GLU A 339 -5.52 12.57 0.36
CA GLU A 339 -6.10 12.27 -0.94
C GLU A 339 -7.28 13.19 -1.28
N LYS A 340 -7.37 13.58 -2.55
CA LYS A 340 -8.44 14.46 -3.03
C LYS A 340 -9.73 13.66 -3.23
N ILE A 341 -10.63 13.77 -2.27
CA ILE A 341 -11.94 13.13 -2.35
C ILE A 341 -12.88 13.95 -3.24
N SER A 342 -13.47 13.29 -4.24
CA SER A 342 -14.42 13.92 -5.18
C SER A 342 -15.70 14.39 -4.48
N PHE A 343 -16.39 15.37 -5.06
CA PHE A 343 -17.66 15.86 -4.51
C PHE A 343 -18.71 14.76 -4.40
N LEU A 344 -18.79 13.88 -5.40
CA LEU A 344 -19.74 12.76 -5.40
C LEU A 344 -19.47 11.79 -4.24
N GLN A 345 -18.22 11.41 -3.99
CA GLN A 345 -17.86 10.55 -2.86
C GLN A 345 -18.18 11.21 -1.50
N LYS A 346 -17.93 12.52 -1.36
CA LYS A 346 -18.30 13.27 -0.14
C LYS A 346 -19.81 13.22 0.13
N LEU A 347 -20.62 13.31 -0.91
CA LEU A 347 -22.08 13.33 -0.80
C LEU A 347 -22.65 11.92 -0.57
N THR A 348 -22.14 10.93 -1.30
CA THR A 348 -22.82 9.64 -1.48
C THR A 348 -22.25 8.52 -0.62
N LEU A 349 -20.97 8.63 -0.28
CA LEU A 349 -20.26 7.74 0.64
C LEU A 349 -19.91 8.40 1.97
N ARG A 350 -20.24 9.69 2.12
CA ARG A 350 -19.85 10.50 3.30
C ARG A 350 -18.35 10.46 3.58
N ARG A 351 -17.52 10.25 2.55
CA ARG A 351 -16.06 10.25 2.65
C ARG A 351 -15.54 11.62 3.10
N GLY A 352 -14.52 11.62 3.94
CA GLY A 352 -13.86 12.81 4.48
C GLY A 352 -12.35 12.64 4.55
N ASN A 353 -11.66 13.74 4.82
CA ASN A 353 -10.22 13.72 5.02
C ASN A 353 -9.90 13.55 6.51
N TRP A 354 -8.70 13.07 6.79
CA TRP A 354 -8.15 13.12 8.13
C TRP A 354 -7.89 14.58 8.56
N HIS A 355 -8.06 14.84 9.85
CA HIS A 355 -7.83 16.12 10.50
C HIS A 355 -6.80 15.96 11.64
N ILE A 356 -6.19 17.08 12.04
CA ILE A 356 -5.19 17.06 13.12
C ILE A 356 -5.75 16.48 14.42
N ASP A 357 -6.98 16.86 14.77
CA ASP A 357 -7.67 16.35 15.96
C ASP A 357 -7.81 14.83 15.92
N ASP A 358 -8.04 14.25 14.73
CA ASP A 358 -8.13 12.80 14.56
C ASP A 358 -6.82 12.13 14.96
N PHE A 359 -5.66 12.63 14.51
CA PHE A 359 -4.37 12.07 14.87
C PHE A 359 -4.03 12.26 16.35
N LEU A 360 -4.32 13.44 16.90
CA LEU A 360 -3.96 13.79 18.28
C LEU A 360 -4.80 13.03 19.30
N GLN A 361 -6.12 13.00 19.10
CA GLN A 361 -7.02 12.20 19.93
C GLN A 361 -6.74 10.73 19.73
N SER A 362 -6.39 10.32 18.50
CA SER A 362 -6.19 8.90 18.24
C SER A 362 -4.86 8.34 18.78
N GLY A 363 -3.85 9.19 18.88
CA GLY A 363 -2.48 8.78 19.10
C GLY A 363 -1.84 8.12 17.87
N ILE A 364 -2.52 8.10 16.71
CA ILE A 364 -1.96 7.60 15.45
C ILE A 364 -0.83 8.54 15.01
N LYS A 365 0.34 7.96 14.75
CA LYS A 365 1.53 8.71 14.36
C LYS A 365 2.07 8.39 12.96
N PHE A 366 1.53 7.36 12.33
CA PHE A 366 2.01 6.87 11.04
C PHE A 366 1.01 7.24 9.95
N LEU A 367 1.49 7.97 8.94
CA LEU A 367 0.67 8.54 7.89
C LEU A 367 1.13 7.97 6.54
N GLN A 368 0.26 7.25 5.83
CA GLN A 368 0.53 6.82 4.45
C GLN A 368 0.32 8.01 3.51
N ILE A 369 1.28 8.93 3.46
CA ILE A 369 1.14 10.16 2.68
C ILE A 369 1.39 9.95 1.17
N ILE A 370 2.07 8.86 0.79
CA ILE A 370 2.30 8.50 -0.61
C ILE A 370 1.46 7.25 -0.90
N ASN A 371 0.52 7.37 -1.84
CA ASN A 371 -0.34 6.29 -2.34
C ASN A 371 -0.19 6.03 -3.85
N ASN A 372 0.58 6.87 -4.56
CA ASN A 372 0.76 6.76 -6.00
C ASN A 372 2.12 7.34 -6.39
N SER A 373 2.56 7.07 -7.61
CA SER A 373 3.83 7.57 -8.14
C SER A 373 3.72 8.91 -8.91
N ASN A 374 2.59 9.61 -8.85
CA ASN A 374 2.42 10.88 -9.54
C ASN A 374 3.27 11.98 -8.87
N PHE A 375 4.04 12.71 -9.67
CA PHE A 375 4.95 13.74 -9.18
C PHE A 375 4.26 14.76 -8.28
N GLN A 376 3.20 15.38 -8.79
CA GLN A 376 2.52 16.48 -8.13
C GLN A 376 1.81 15.99 -6.87
N SER A 377 1.19 14.81 -6.93
CA SER A 377 0.55 14.19 -5.75
C SER A 377 1.56 13.97 -4.62
N ILE A 378 2.78 13.51 -4.94
CA ILE A 378 3.83 13.31 -3.92
C ILE A 378 4.28 14.64 -3.33
N GLU A 379 4.52 15.67 -4.16
CA GLU A 379 4.94 16.98 -3.65
C GLU A 379 3.85 17.64 -2.79
N ASP A 380 2.57 17.53 -3.18
CA ASP A 380 1.42 17.99 -2.39
C ASP A 380 1.39 17.30 -1.01
N SER A 381 1.61 15.98 -0.98
CA SER A 381 1.65 15.19 0.25
C SER A 381 2.85 15.51 1.16
N ILE A 382 4.04 15.73 0.58
CA ILE A 382 5.23 16.15 1.35
C ILE A 382 5.03 17.56 1.90
N HIS A 383 4.39 18.45 1.14
CA HIS A 383 4.02 19.78 1.61
C HIS A 383 3.03 19.71 2.78
N TYR A 384 1.97 18.90 2.67
CA TYR A 384 1.04 18.65 3.77
C TYR A 384 1.74 18.10 5.02
N TRP A 385 2.65 17.15 4.88
CA TRP A 385 3.40 16.64 6.02
C TRP A 385 4.30 17.71 6.65
N LYS A 386 4.95 18.55 5.83
CA LYS A 386 5.76 19.68 6.30
C LYS A 386 4.95 20.65 7.17
N THR A 387 3.70 20.97 6.81
CA THR A 387 2.89 21.88 7.63
C THR A 387 2.63 21.29 9.01
N LEU A 388 2.26 19.99 9.08
CA LEU A 388 2.10 19.27 10.34
C LEU A 388 3.39 19.26 11.17
N LEU A 389 4.55 19.06 10.53
CA LEU A 389 5.83 19.10 11.23
C LEU A 389 6.12 20.50 11.80
N LEU A 390 5.91 21.58 11.03
CA LEU A 390 6.13 22.95 11.50
C LEU A 390 5.16 23.33 12.64
N ASP A 391 4.05 22.62 12.76
CA ASP A 391 3.14 22.68 13.91
C ASP A 391 3.63 21.94 15.16
N GLY A 392 4.83 21.37 15.11
CA GLY A 392 5.47 20.71 16.24
C GLY A 392 5.01 19.25 16.41
N HIS A 393 4.21 18.74 15.48
CA HIS A 393 3.74 17.37 15.53
C HIS A 393 4.80 16.37 15.06
N LYS A 394 4.92 15.25 15.78
CA LYS A 394 5.89 14.19 15.49
C LYS A 394 5.23 13.04 14.72
N PHE A 395 4.84 13.32 13.48
CA PHE A 395 4.26 12.32 12.58
C PHE A 395 5.32 11.71 11.66
N PHE A 396 5.20 10.40 11.46
CA PHE A 396 6.05 9.60 10.59
C PHE A 396 5.35 9.33 9.26
N ILE A 397 6.10 9.45 8.17
CA ILE A 397 5.61 9.11 6.84
C ILE A 397 5.83 7.65 6.50
N ILE A 398 4.87 7.10 5.77
CA ILE A 398 4.83 5.76 5.19
C ILE A 398 4.38 5.91 3.72
N ALA A 399 4.82 5.00 2.87
CA ALA A 399 4.39 4.88 1.48
C ALA A 399 3.85 3.47 1.21
N GLY A 400 2.66 3.42 0.63
CA GLY A 400 2.03 2.20 0.10
C GLY A 400 1.38 2.51 -1.24
N ASN A 401 0.78 1.51 -1.87
CA ASN A 401 0.21 1.68 -3.22
C ASN A 401 -1.28 1.35 -3.33
N ASP A 402 -1.91 0.85 -2.25
CA ASP A 402 -3.35 0.55 -2.22
C ASP A 402 -3.73 -0.32 -3.43
N ALA A 403 -3.00 -1.43 -3.51
CA ALA A 403 -2.91 -2.24 -4.72
C ALA A 403 -3.79 -3.48 -4.62
N HIS A 404 -4.55 -3.76 -5.67
CA HIS A 404 -5.45 -4.90 -5.83
C HIS A 404 -4.86 -5.93 -6.82
N GLY A 405 -3.54 -6.15 -6.75
CA GLY A 405 -2.83 -7.03 -7.69
C GLY A 405 -2.33 -6.37 -8.98
N ASN A 406 -2.30 -5.04 -9.02
CA ASN A 406 -1.67 -4.20 -10.06
C ASN A 406 -0.15 -4.17 -9.90
N PHE A 407 0.54 -5.17 -10.43
CA PHE A 407 2.01 -5.31 -10.36
C PHE A 407 2.76 -4.60 -11.48
N ASN A 408 2.11 -4.30 -12.61
CA ASN A 408 2.65 -3.44 -13.66
C ASN A 408 1.67 -2.36 -14.10
N VAL A 409 0.38 -2.70 -14.12
CA VAL A 409 -0.67 -1.81 -14.59
C VAL A 409 -1.92 -1.97 -13.73
N MET A 410 -2.44 -0.83 -13.29
CA MET A 410 -3.75 -0.75 -12.66
C MET A 410 -4.83 -0.64 -13.73
N ARG A 411 -5.95 -1.33 -13.52
CA ARG A 411 -7.16 -1.26 -14.36
C ARG A 411 -8.31 -0.84 -13.46
N GLN A 412 -9.00 0.25 -13.82
CA GLN A 412 -10.05 0.82 -13.00
C GLN A 412 -11.22 1.32 -13.84
N ILE A 413 -12.37 1.47 -13.18
CA ILE A 413 -13.53 2.13 -13.76
C ILE A 413 -13.26 3.64 -13.83
N LYS A 414 -13.25 4.20 -15.05
CA LYS A 414 -13.13 5.65 -15.26
C LYS A 414 -14.49 6.34 -15.19
N ILE A 415 -15.41 5.81 -15.98
CA ILE A 415 -16.80 6.24 -16.00
C ILE A 415 -17.62 4.97 -15.80
N PRO A 416 -18.31 4.87 -14.67
CA PRO A 416 -19.10 3.70 -14.34
C PRO A 416 -20.09 3.30 -15.42
N PHE A 417 -20.21 1.99 -15.70
CA PHE A 417 -20.98 1.41 -16.81
C PHE A 417 -20.56 1.83 -18.23
N ILE A 418 -19.62 2.76 -18.39
CA ILE A 418 -19.31 3.38 -19.69
C ILE A 418 -17.89 3.11 -20.14
N LYS A 419 -16.89 3.28 -19.27
CA LYS A 419 -15.48 3.34 -19.67
C LYS A 419 -14.54 2.89 -18.56
N LEU A 420 -13.60 2.01 -18.92
CA LEU A 420 -12.44 1.66 -18.13
C LEU A 420 -11.24 2.57 -18.46
N PHE A 421 -10.26 2.64 -17.58
CA PHE A 421 -8.94 3.17 -17.86
C PHE A 421 -7.85 2.33 -17.23
N SER A 422 -6.62 2.54 -17.67
CA SER A 422 -5.43 1.96 -17.07
C SER A 422 -4.44 3.03 -16.64
N SER A 423 -3.67 2.73 -15.58
CA SER A 423 -2.65 3.61 -15.01
C SER A 423 -1.40 2.81 -14.63
N VAL A 424 -0.27 3.50 -14.55
CA VAL A 424 0.98 2.98 -13.99
C VAL A 424 1.40 3.75 -12.73
N GLU A 425 0.50 4.56 -12.16
CA GLU A 425 0.80 5.41 -11.01
C GLU A 425 0.63 4.68 -9.67
N GLN A 426 -0.47 3.98 -9.47
CA GLN A 426 -0.68 3.04 -8.37
C GLN A 426 -0.21 1.68 -8.88
N VAL A 427 0.99 1.26 -8.51
CA VAL A 427 1.53 -0.04 -8.91
C VAL A 427 2.25 -0.62 -7.71
N PHE A 428 1.94 -1.86 -7.38
CA PHE A 428 2.44 -2.54 -6.19
C PHE A 428 3.97 -2.42 -6.06
N GLY A 429 4.43 -1.98 -4.88
CA GLY A 429 5.85 -1.85 -4.55
C GLY A 429 6.60 -0.72 -5.28
N LYS A 430 5.92 0.10 -6.10
CA LYS A 430 6.58 1.17 -6.86
C LYS A 430 7.12 2.27 -5.95
N PHE A 431 6.29 2.79 -5.05
CA PHE A 431 6.78 3.44 -3.83
C PHE A 431 6.59 2.48 -2.67
N HIS A 432 7.53 2.45 -1.73
CA HIS A 432 7.46 1.51 -0.63
C HIS A 432 8.09 2.09 0.63
N THR A 433 7.75 1.47 1.75
CA THR A 433 8.26 1.83 3.06
C THR A 433 9.47 0.97 3.38
N VAL A 434 10.54 1.59 3.86
CA VAL A 434 11.74 0.88 4.30
C VAL A 434 12.02 1.23 5.75
N PHE A 435 12.08 0.24 6.63
CA PHE A 435 12.42 0.45 8.04
C PHE A 435 13.80 -0.13 8.36
N ASN A 436 14.47 0.46 9.35
CA ASN A 436 15.70 -0.09 9.93
C ASN A 436 15.43 -0.80 11.25
N TYR A 437 15.68 -2.10 11.30
CA TYR A 437 15.54 -2.90 12.52
C TYR A 437 16.45 -4.13 12.48
N LYS A 438 16.80 -4.69 13.65
CA LYS A 438 17.73 -5.83 13.76
C LYS A 438 17.23 -7.13 13.12
N THR A 439 15.94 -7.21 12.86
CA THR A 439 15.25 -8.37 12.29
C THR A 439 14.15 -7.87 11.36
N ASN A 440 13.68 -8.72 10.45
CA ASN A 440 12.50 -8.43 9.64
C ASN A 440 11.23 -8.53 10.51
N ASP A 441 10.97 -7.51 11.32
CA ASP A 441 9.77 -7.35 12.15
C ASP A 441 9.10 -6.02 11.75
N PRO A 442 8.15 -6.04 10.80
CA PRO A 442 7.58 -4.81 10.25
C PRO A 442 6.92 -3.91 11.28
N ILE A 443 6.24 -4.49 12.28
CA ILE A 443 5.55 -3.69 13.29
C ILE A 443 6.56 -3.01 14.22
N LYS A 444 7.52 -3.75 14.78
CA LYS A 444 8.55 -3.14 15.64
C LYS A 444 9.47 -2.22 14.85
N GLY A 445 9.77 -2.56 13.61
CA GLY A 445 10.56 -1.77 12.69
C GLY A 445 9.94 -0.41 12.40
N ILE A 446 8.67 -0.37 12.01
CA ILE A 446 7.92 0.88 11.81
C ILE A 446 7.81 1.64 13.15
N LYS A 447 7.45 0.97 14.25
CA LYS A 447 7.37 1.60 15.58
C LYS A 447 8.70 2.19 16.08
N SER A 448 9.84 1.72 15.58
CA SER A 448 11.15 2.28 15.92
C SER A 448 11.36 3.71 15.39
N GLY A 449 10.56 4.12 14.40
CA GLY A 449 10.64 5.43 13.77
C GLY A 449 11.77 5.60 12.76
N LYS A 450 12.66 4.62 12.62
CA LYS A 450 13.75 4.63 11.63
C LYS A 450 13.25 4.23 10.25
N ILE A 451 12.44 5.09 9.65
CA ILE A 451 11.73 4.81 8.41
C ILE A 451 12.13 5.80 7.32
N ILE A 452 12.30 5.28 6.11
CA ILE A 452 12.39 6.06 4.87
C ILE A 452 11.29 5.60 3.92
N VAL A 453 10.86 6.48 3.04
CA VAL A 453 10.00 6.12 1.91
C VAL A 453 10.76 6.35 0.62
N SER A 454 10.70 5.37 -0.29
CA SER A 454 11.51 5.37 -1.51
C SER A 454 10.80 4.64 -2.64
N ASN A 455 11.16 4.98 -3.88
CA ASN A 455 10.81 4.19 -5.07
C ASN A 455 11.99 3.40 -5.63
N GLY A 456 13.10 3.31 -4.88
CA GLY A 456 14.32 2.68 -5.38
C GLY A 456 15.59 3.04 -4.61
N PRO A 457 16.04 4.31 -4.65
CA PRO A 457 17.34 4.66 -4.10
C PRO A 457 17.32 4.73 -2.57
N PHE A 458 18.48 4.62 -1.95
CA PHE A 458 18.64 4.64 -0.50
C PHE A 458 19.15 6.01 -0.03
N LEU A 459 18.53 6.55 1.02
CA LEU A 459 18.96 7.75 1.72
C LEU A 459 18.74 7.54 3.21
N ASN A 460 19.80 7.68 4.01
CA ASN A 460 19.70 7.68 5.46
C ASN A 460 20.63 8.75 6.04
N PHE A 461 20.30 9.26 7.22
CA PHE A 461 21.19 10.17 7.93
C PHE A 461 21.08 10.03 9.45
N ARG A 462 22.02 10.67 10.12
CA ARG A 462 22.11 10.76 11.58
C ARG A 462 22.80 12.05 11.96
N LEU A 463 22.46 12.55 13.14
CA LEU A 463 23.15 13.67 13.77
C LEU A 463 24.09 13.14 14.86
N GLU A 464 25.21 13.83 15.06
CA GLU A 464 26.15 13.56 16.15
C GLU A 464 26.41 14.80 16.98
N THR A 465 26.40 14.64 18.30
CA THR A 465 26.84 15.66 19.25
C THR A 465 27.42 14.97 20.49
N ASN A 466 28.51 15.50 21.05
CA ASN A 466 29.17 14.96 22.25
C ASN A 466 29.41 13.43 22.19
N GLY A 467 29.84 12.91 21.03
CA GLY A 467 30.08 11.48 20.79
C GLY A 467 28.83 10.59 20.68
N LYS A 468 27.62 11.13 20.88
CA LYS A 468 26.35 10.39 20.77
C LYS A 468 25.77 10.50 19.36
N LYS A 469 25.18 9.40 18.88
CA LYS A 469 24.58 9.28 17.54
C LYS A 469 23.05 9.28 17.63
N TYR A 470 22.42 10.11 16.81
CA TYR A 470 20.98 10.33 16.76
C TYR A 470 20.48 10.00 15.34
N PRO A 471 20.02 8.76 15.07
CA PRO A 471 19.51 8.37 13.76
C PRO A 471 18.14 9.01 13.49
N ILE A 472 17.66 8.93 12.25
CA ILE A 472 16.27 9.27 11.90
C ILE A 472 15.27 8.62 12.87
N GLY A 473 14.19 9.34 13.18
CA GLY A 473 13.20 8.93 14.16
C GLY A 473 13.56 9.26 15.63
N SER A 474 14.79 9.69 15.91
CA SER A 474 15.22 10.05 17.26
C SER A 474 14.96 11.52 17.62
N THR A 475 15.20 11.89 18.88
CA THR A 475 15.21 13.29 19.34
C THR A 475 16.59 13.66 19.87
N ILE A 476 17.15 14.78 19.41
CA ILE A 476 18.45 15.30 19.82
C ILE A 476 18.30 16.51 20.78
N PRO A 477 19.02 16.55 21.91
CA PRO A 477 18.92 17.63 22.89
C PRO A 477 20.03 18.68 22.77
N THR A 478 20.19 19.29 21.60
CA THR A 478 21.23 20.31 21.34
C THR A 478 20.80 21.29 20.26
N ASN A 479 21.48 22.42 20.18
CA ASN A 479 21.39 23.39 19.08
C ASN A 479 22.58 23.30 18.09
N LYS A 480 23.53 22.40 18.32
CA LYS A 480 24.68 22.15 17.43
C LYS A 480 24.97 20.66 17.27
N ALA A 481 25.05 20.20 16.03
CA ALA A 481 25.35 18.80 15.71
C ALA A 481 26.08 18.66 14.37
N LYS A 482 26.88 17.61 14.21
CA LYS A 482 27.41 17.19 12.92
C LYS A 482 26.42 16.28 12.21
N ILE A 483 26.27 16.42 10.89
CA ILE A 483 25.44 15.53 10.08
C ILE A 483 26.27 14.48 9.34
N TYR A 484 25.80 13.24 9.36
CA TYR A 484 26.36 12.15 8.56
C TYR A 484 25.23 11.46 7.81
N TYR A 485 25.38 11.28 6.51
CA TYR A 485 24.43 10.64 5.62
C TYR A 485 25.08 9.57 4.74
N GLU A 486 24.24 8.62 4.33
CA GLU A 486 24.56 7.55 3.40
C GLU A 486 23.55 7.58 2.26
N THR A 487 24.05 7.47 1.03
CA THR A 487 23.24 7.45 -0.18
C THR A 487 23.68 6.32 -1.10
N LYS A 488 22.75 5.58 -1.69
CA LYS A 488 23.05 4.57 -2.71
C LYS A 488 21.98 4.57 -3.81
N SER A 489 22.40 4.33 -5.03
CA SER A 489 21.52 4.18 -6.20
C SER A 489 22.03 3.04 -7.08
N THR A 490 21.20 2.59 -8.02
CA THR A 490 21.54 1.55 -9.00
C THR A 490 21.36 2.08 -10.42
N PRO A 491 21.88 1.39 -11.45
CA PRO A 491 21.67 1.79 -12.85
C PRO A 491 20.19 1.94 -13.26
N GLU A 492 19.28 1.28 -12.56
CA GLU A 492 17.82 1.42 -12.71
C GLU A 492 17.34 2.83 -12.41
N PHE A 493 17.81 3.39 -11.28
CA PHE A 493 17.40 4.70 -10.78
C PHE A 493 18.36 5.82 -11.20
N GLY A 494 19.53 5.50 -11.76
CA GLY A 494 20.49 6.48 -12.25
C GLY A 494 21.33 7.11 -11.14
N GLU A 495 22.14 8.09 -11.52
CA GLU A 495 23.06 8.78 -10.61
C GLU A 495 22.33 9.72 -9.65
N ILE A 496 22.92 9.96 -8.48
CA ILE A 496 22.37 10.91 -7.50
C ILE A 496 22.58 12.33 -8.03
N GLU A 497 21.50 13.06 -8.27
CA GLU A 497 21.58 14.42 -8.79
C GLU A 497 21.56 15.46 -7.67
N LYS A 498 20.65 15.30 -6.70
CA LYS A 498 20.45 16.29 -5.64
C LYS A 498 20.13 15.60 -4.32
N ILE A 499 20.84 16.05 -3.29
CA ILE A 499 20.55 15.76 -1.88
C ILE A 499 20.12 17.07 -1.24
N LYS A 500 18.96 17.06 -0.60
CA LYS A 500 18.36 18.23 0.05
C LYS A 500 18.28 17.99 1.55
N LEU A 501 18.82 18.93 2.32
CA LEU A 501 18.68 18.95 3.78
C LEU A 501 17.69 20.04 4.17
N PHE A 502 16.77 19.71 5.06
CA PHE A 502 15.75 20.61 5.55
C PHE A 502 15.86 20.76 7.06
N ILE A 503 15.88 21.99 7.55
CA ILE A 503 15.88 22.32 8.98
C ILE A 503 14.61 23.12 9.28
N GLY A 504 13.67 22.50 10.00
CA GLY A 504 12.43 23.13 10.43
C GLY A 504 12.57 23.78 11.80
N ASP A 505 12.10 25.03 11.93
CA ASP A 505 12.03 25.80 13.17
C ASP A 505 10.56 26.02 13.55
N TYR A 506 10.14 25.47 14.69
CA TYR A 506 8.74 25.56 15.13
C TYR A 506 8.33 26.98 15.51
N SER A 507 9.25 27.73 16.14
CA SER A 507 8.98 29.09 16.61
C SER A 507 8.78 30.03 15.42
N LYS A 508 9.60 29.86 14.39
CA LYS A 508 9.52 30.69 13.18
C LYS A 508 8.53 30.18 12.14
N LYS A 509 8.03 28.95 12.29
CA LYS A 509 7.15 28.28 11.30
C LYS A 509 7.74 28.23 9.90
N VAL A 510 9.06 28.08 9.80
CA VAL A 510 9.78 27.99 8.53
C VAL A 510 10.68 26.77 8.48
N GLU A 511 10.92 26.30 7.26
CA GLU A 511 11.86 25.23 6.99
C GLU A 511 12.93 25.73 6.00
N LYS A 512 14.18 25.75 6.45
CA LYS A 512 15.35 26.17 5.67
C LYS A 512 15.89 25.00 4.85
N LEU A 513 16.07 25.21 3.55
CA LEU A 513 16.76 24.28 2.65
C LEU A 513 18.27 24.55 2.65
N ILE A 514 19.06 23.49 2.75
CA ILE A 514 20.51 23.50 2.56
C ILE A 514 20.85 22.50 1.44
N LEU A 515 21.69 22.95 0.51
CA LEU A 515 22.23 22.18 -0.62
C LEU A 515 23.75 22.12 -0.51
N ASN A 516 24.38 21.19 -1.23
CA ASN A 516 25.85 21.11 -1.39
C ASN A 516 26.65 21.03 -0.07
N PHE A 517 26.07 20.45 0.98
CA PHE A 517 26.75 20.19 2.24
C PHE A 517 27.50 18.85 2.18
N GLN A 518 28.57 18.72 2.96
CA GLN A 518 29.38 17.51 3.01
C GLN A 518 29.08 16.68 4.27
N ASN A 519 29.48 15.41 4.24
CA ASN A 519 29.46 14.57 5.43
C ASN A 519 30.35 15.16 6.54
N GLY A 520 29.84 15.18 7.77
CA GLY A 520 30.50 15.80 8.92
C GLY A 520 30.26 17.31 9.05
N TYR A 521 29.46 17.93 8.18
CA TYR A 521 29.13 19.35 8.24
C TYR A 521 28.51 19.73 9.59
N ASN A 522 28.96 20.84 10.18
CA ASN A 522 28.43 21.36 11.45
C ASN A 522 27.12 22.12 11.17
N LEU A 523 26.02 21.64 11.74
CA LEU A 523 24.72 22.27 11.67
C LEU A 523 24.47 23.09 12.92
N GLU A 524 24.09 24.35 12.72
CA GLU A 524 23.31 25.10 13.70
C GLU A 524 21.83 24.75 13.50
N ILE A 525 21.22 24.24 14.56
CA ILE A 525 19.84 23.75 14.57
C ILE A 525 19.03 24.52 15.62
N PRO A 526 17.73 24.80 15.38
CA PRO A 526 16.90 25.59 16.29
C PRO A 526 16.70 24.90 17.65
N GLU A 527 16.28 25.65 18.67
CA GLU A 527 16.03 25.10 20.02
C GLU A 527 14.94 24.00 20.01
N ASN A 528 13.91 24.20 19.19
CA ASN A 528 12.84 23.24 18.94
C ASN A 528 12.53 23.18 17.44
N GLY A 529 12.55 21.98 16.89
CA GLY A 529 12.44 21.82 15.45
C GLY A 529 12.66 20.39 14.98
N TYR A 530 13.05 20.27 13.72
CA TYR A 530 13.47 18.99 13.13
C TYR A 530 14.50 19.18 12.03
N VAL A 531 15.21 18.08 11.73
CA VAL A 531 16.03 17.94 10.55
C VAL A 531 15.49 16.77 9.73
N ARG A 532 15.34 16.91 8.41
CA ARG A 532 14.97 15.81 7.49
C ARG A 532 15.72 15.95 6.17
N MET A 533 15.74 14.89 5.37
CA MET A 533 16.42 14.89 4.08
C MET A 533 15.54 14.32 2.96
N SER A 534 15.82 14.73 1.73
CA SER A 534 15.30 14.08 0.53
C SER A 534 16.39 13.97 -0.53
N MET A 535 16.22 13.05 -1.47
CA MET A 535 17.12 12.86 -2.60
C MET A 535 16.34 12.61 -3.88
N ILE A 536 16.90 13.04 -5.01
CA ILE A 536 16.44 12.70 -6.35
C ILE A 536 17.62 12.25 -7.22
N THR A 537 17.36 11.27 -8.09
CA THR A 537 18.34 10.71 -9.04
C THR A 537 17.95 11.03 -10.48
N SER A 538 18.87 10.80 -11.42
CA SER A 538 18.72 11.18 -12.83
C SER A 538 17.66 10.40 -13.60
N LYS A 539 17.16 9.29 -13.04
CA LYS A 539 15.99 8.55 -13.57
C LYS A 539 14.79 8.64 -12.64
N MET A 540 14.61 9.79 -11.98
CA MET A 540 13.44 10.09 -11.15
C MET A 540 13.27 9.16 -9.93
N GLY A 541 14.34 8.49 -9.50
CA GLY A 541 14.41 7.81 -8.22
C GLY A 541 14.39 8.82 -7.09
N ARG A 542 13.70 8.51 -5.99
CA ARG A 542 13.46 9.41 -4.87
C ARG A 542 13.52 8.67 -3.55
N ALA A 543 14.03 9.36 -2.56
CA ALA A 543 13.97 8.92 -1.17
C ALA A 543 13.69 10.10 -0.25
N TYR A 544 12.86 9.88 0.76
CA TYR A 544 12.54 10.84 1.82
C TYR A 544 12.76 10.18 3.17
N THR A 545 13.42 10.89 4.09
CA THR A 545 13.69 10.39 5.44
C THR A 545 12.69 10.95 6.44
N ASN A 546 12.32 10.15 7.43
CA ASN A 546 11.70 10.70 8.63
C ASN A 546 12.69 11.57 9.42
N PRO A 547 12.20 12.51 10.26
CA PRO A 547 13.05 13.53 10.82
C PRO A 547 13.87 13.02 12.01
N VAL A 548 14.96 13.73 12.30
CA VAL A 548 15.51 13.81 13.65
C VAL A 548 14.88 15.03 14.31
N TRP A 549 14.15 14.83 15.39
CA TRP A 549 13.51 15.92 16.13
C TRP A 549 14.50 16.62 17.04
N ILE A 550 14.31 17.91 17.26
CA ILE A 550 15.16 18.74 18.10
C ILE A 550 14.36 19.20 19.30
N ARG A 551 14.93 19.05 20.50
CA ARG A 551 14.34 19.56 21.74
C ARG A 551 15.43 19.90 22.73
N GLN A 552 15.68 21.18 22.96
CA GLN A 552 16.58 21.59 24.03
C GLN A 552 16.00 21.22 25.40
N ILE A 553 16.79 20.54 26.22
CA ILE A 553 16.47 20.35 27.62
C ILE A 553 16.83 21.67 28.30
N LYS A 554 15.84 22.42 28.78
CA LYS A 554 16.12 23.54 29.70
C LYS A 554 16.81 22.92 30.92
N GLN A 555 18.08 23.23 31.13
CA GLN A 555 18.68 23.05 32.44
C GLN A 555 17.91 23.99 33.36
N TYR A 556 17.14 23.44 34.29
CA TYR A 556 16.69 24.23 35.42
C TYR A 556 17.96 24.57 36.20
N GLU A 557 18.32 25.85 36.25
CA GLU A 557 19.33 26.35 37.18
C GLU A 557 18.86 25.96 38.59
N THR A 558 19.63 25.10 39.23
CA THR A 558 19.46 24.67 40.62
C THR A 558 19.87 25.77 41.58
#